data_AF-Q5V4B3-F1
#
_entry.id   AF-Q5V4B3-F1
#
_cell.length_a   1.000
_cell.length_b   1.000
_cell.length_c   1.000
_cell.angle_alpha   90.00
_cell.angle_beta   90.00
_cell.angle_gamma   90.00
#
_symmetry.space_group_name_H-M   'P 1'
#
loop_
_entity.id
_entity.type
_entity.pdbx_description
1 polymer ?
#
loop_
_entity_poly.entity_id
_entity_poly.type
_entity_poly.pdbx_seq_one_letter_code
_entity_poly.pdbx_strand_id
1 'polypeptide(L)'
;MLAFPLLLVVTSPTIAVGAIAAAIGVFLIYKGLGIDAYLSRLPSQTREALYSGQVSLVTYVVAAGLSLVGVFAGVLGVSAVGDISPFLLANRFAFASVPWLTGAALAASLGRLLDELIQQEGVRSAYVNLPFGAVAVGLVVRGFSAYFLERGGVFEPFQVPETNLGIVQIQGFSLEAGTRLALFILAGILISLVGVRVATYVSHTDIEDELVE
;
A
#
# COMPACT_ATOMS: atom_id res chain seq x y z
N MET A 1 -38.34 4.89 18.66
CA MET A 1 -38.94 6.07 18.00
C MET A 1 -38.84 7.29 18.93
N LEU A 2 -37.61 7.75 19.22
CA LEU A 2 -37.36 8.98 20.03
C LEU A 2 -36.46 9.99 19.28
N ALA A 3 -35.82 9.58 18.19
CA ALA A 3 -34.87 10.42 17.44
C ALA A 3 -35.53 11.57 16.68
N PHE A 4 -36.74 11.35 16.13
CA PHE A 4 -37.46 12.36 15.34
C PHE A 4 -37.85 13.62 16.14
N PRO A 5 -38.51 13.51 17.32
CA PRO A 5 -38.81 14.71 18.11
C PRO A 5 -37.56 15.43 18.62
N LEU A 6 -36.46 14.70 18.87
CA LEU A 6 -35.21 15.28 19.37
C LEU A 6 -34.44 16.06 18.28
N LEU A 7 -34.49 15.59 17.03
CA LEU A 7 -33.89 16.29 15.88
C LEU A 7 -34.61 17.60 15.51
N LEU A 8 -35.93 17.67 15.73
CA LEU A 8 -36.71 18.89 15.48
C LEU A 8 -36.46 20.01 16.51
N VAL A 9 -35.96 19.67 17.70
CA VAL A 9 -35.59 20.68 18.72
C VAL A 9 -34.27 21.36 18.37
N VAL A 10 -33.41 20.71 17.58
CA VAL A 10 -32.04 21.17 17.29
C VAL A 10 -31.86 21.61 15.83
N THR A 11 -32.75 21.24 14.90
CA THR A 11 -32.53 21.45 13.45
C THR A 11 -33.83 21.65 12.66
N SER A 12 -33.74 22.25 11.47
CA SER A 12 -34.89 22.44 10.57
C SER A 12 -35.50 21.11 10.09
N PRO A 13 -36.82 21.05 9.83
CA PRO A 13 -37.52 19.83 9.42
C PRO A 13 -36.92 19.13 8.20
N THR A 14 -36.39 19.90 7.24
CA THR A 14 -35.76 19.38 6.02
C THR A 14 -34.49 18.59 6.31
N ILE A 15 -33.65 19.07 7.23
CA ILE A 15 -32.40 18.40 7.61
C ILE A 15 -32.72 17.15 8.45
N ALA A 16 -33.73 17.21 9.31
CA ALA A 16 -34.17 16.06 10.10
C ALA A 16 -34.65 14.90 9.20
N VAL A 17 -35.47 15.19 8.19
CA VAL A 17 -35.94 14.16 7.23
C VAL A 17 -34.79 13.63 6.37
N GLY A 18 -33.90 14.50 5.88
CA GLY A 18 -32.72 14.09 5.11
C GLY A 18 -31.75 13.22 5.91
N ALA A 19 -31.51 13.55 7.17
CA ALA A 19 -30.65 12.78 8.07
C ALA A 19 -31.23 11.38 8.35
N ILE A 20 -32.55 11.28 8.53
CA ILE A 20 -33.23 10.00 8.73
C ILE A 20 -33.18 9.16 7.46
N ALA A 21 -33.45 9.74 6.29
CA ALA A 21 -33.34 9.05 5.01
C ALA A 21 -31.92 8.54 4.75
N ALA A 22 -30.90 9.36 5.04
CA ALA A 22 -29.50 8.96 4.95
C ALA A 22 -29.15 7.83 5.94
N ALA A 23 -29.59 7.93 7.20
CA ALA A 23 -29.36 6.91 8.21
C ALA A 23 -30.01 5.57 7.83
N ILE A 24 -31.24 5.61 7.32
CA ILE A 24 -31.94 4.42 6.80
C ILE A 24 -31.20 3.87 5.57
N GLY A 25 -30.77 4.73 4.64
CA GLY A 25 -30.02 4.32 3.45
C GLY A 25 -28.71 3.61 3.82
N VAL A 26 -27.93 4.18 4.73
CA VAL A 26 -26.70 3.56 5.26
C VAL A 26 -27.01 2.23 5.96
N PHE A 27 -28.07 2.17 6.76
CA PHE A 27 -28.49 0.93 7.42
C PHE A 27 -28.90 -0.16 6.43
N LEU A 28 -29.62 0.20 5.37
CA LEU A 28 -30.02 -0.73 4.31
C LEU A 28 -28.82 -1.21 3.50
N ILE A 29 -27.86 -0.34 3.19
CA ILE A 29 -26.59 -0.74 2.55
C ILE A 29 -25.82 -1.70 3.46
N TYR A 30 -25.68 -1.37 4.75
CA TYR A 30 -25.00 -2.21 5.72
C TYR A 30 -25.60 -3.62 5.78
N LYS A 31 -26.93 -3.71 5.81
CA LYS A 31 -27.65 -4.99 5.88
C LYS A 31 -27.68 -5.72 4.54
N GLY A 32 -27.80 -5.00 3.42
CA GLY A 32 -27.82 -5.54 2.06
C GLY A 32 -26.48 -6.11 1.62
N LEU A 33 -25.38 -5.53 2.10
CA LEU A 33 -24.03 -6.06 1.93
C LEU A 33 -23.75 -7.31 2.80
N GLY A 34 -24.69 -7.70 3.66
CA GLY A 34 -24.54 -8.88 4.52
C GLY A 34 -23.39 -8.75 5.52
N ILE A 35 -23.06 -7.53 5.94
CA ILE A 35 -21.90 -7.25 6.78
C ILE A 35 -21.96 -8.04 8.08
N ASP A 36 -23.15 -8.24 8.67
CA ASP A 36 -23.34 -9.07 9.88
C ASP A 36 -22.96 -10.54 9.65
N ALA A 37 -23.33 -11.11 8.50
CA ALA A 37 -23.03 -12.49 8.14
C ALA A 37 -21.54 -12.67 7.78
N TYR A 38 -20.90 -11.62 7.26
CA TYR A 38 -19.46 -11.62 7.00
C TYR A 38 -18.66 -11.47 8.30
N LEU A 39 -19.01 -10.50 9.15
CA LEU A 39 -18.38 -10.26 10.45
C LEU A 39 -18.49 -11.45 11.39
N SER A 40 -19.59 -12.19 11.39
CA SER A 40 -19.74 -13.37 12.25
C SER A 40 -18.83 -14.54 11.85
N ARG A 41 -18.35 -14.59 10.60
CA ARG A 41 -17.42 -15.63 10.10
C ARG A 41 -15.95 -15.23 10.24
N LEU A 42 -15.65 -13.95 10.46
CA LEU A 42 -14.26 -13.49 10.63
C LEU A 42 -13.59 -14.06 11.89
N PRO A 43 -14.23 -14.09 13.08
CA PRO A 43 -13.62 -14.63 14.29
C PRO A 43 -13.28 -16.12 14.17
N SER A 44 -14.15 -16.92 13.55
CA SER A 44 -13.91 -18.36 13.39
C SER A 44 -12.76 -18.63 12.44
N GLN A 45 -12.69 -17.97 11.28
CA GLN A 45 -11.57 -18.11 10.34
C GLN A 45 -10.25 -17.58 10.90
N THR A 46 -10.31 -16.44 11.61
CA THR A 46 -9.13 -15.87 12.29
C THR A 46 -8.62 -16.84 13.36
N ARG A 47 -9.54 -17.47 14.10
CA ARG A 47 -9.20 -18.49 15.08
C ARG A 47 -8.60 -19.72 14.41
N GLU A 48 -9.23 -20.29 13.38
CA GLU A 48 -8.70 -21.42 12.61
C GLU A 48 -7.26 -21.16 12.11
N ALA A 49 -7.02 -19.96 11.55
CA ALA A 49 -5.70 -19.54 11.05
C ALA A 49 -4.66 -19.29 12.16
N LEU A 50 -5.08 -18.75 13.32
CA LEU A 50 -4.22 -18.60 14.51
C LEU A 50 -3.85 -19.96 15.10
N TYR A 51 -4.81 -20.88 15.17
CA TYR A 51 -4.58 -22.22 15.69
C TYR A 51 -3.79 -23.10 14.71
N SER A 52 -3.86 -22.82 13.40
CA SER A 52 -3.03 -23.50 12.39
C SER A 52 -1.62 -22.92 12.22
N GLY A 53 -1.31 -21.81 12.89
CA GLY A 53 0.03 -21.22 12.91
C GLY A 53 0.41 -20.44 11.64
N GLN A 54 -0.56 -19.88 10.92
CA GLN A 54 -0.30 -19.12 9.70
C GLN A 54 0.46 -17.81 9.98
N VAL A 55 1.64 -17.68 9.39
CA VAL A 55 2.49 -16.49 9.43
C VAL A 55 1.81 -15.32 8.70
N SER A 56 1.08 -15.59 7.62
CA SER A 56 0.39 -14.54 6.85
C SER A 56 -0.59 -13.74 7.71
N LEU A 57 -1.27 -14.37 8.67
CA LEU A 57 -2.23 -13.68 9.53
C LEU A 57 -1.56 -12.58 10.36
N VAL A 58 -0.41 -12.88 10.98
CA VAL A 58 0.35 -11.89 11.75
C VAL A 58 0.81 -10.76 10.82
N THR A 59 1.32 -11.09 9.64
CA THR A 59 1.78 -10.07 8.69
C THR A 59 0.65 -9.24 8.09
N TYR A 60 -0.57 -9.75 7.99
CA TYR A 60 -1.74 -8.98 7.56
C TYR A 60 -2.12 -7.91 8.58
N VAL A 61 -2.02 -8.23 9.88
CA VAL A 61 -2.21 -7.23 10.93
C VAL A 61 -1.14 -6.15 10.84
N VAL A 62 0.13 -6.53 10.61
CA VAL A 62 1.22 -5.58 10.38
C VAL A 62 0.96 -4.73 9.13
N ALA A 63 0.51 -5.34 8.03
CA ALA A 63 0.16 -4.66 6.79
C ALA A 63 -0.99 -3.67 6.98
N ALA A 64 -2.02 -4.03 7.75
CA ALA A 64 -3.11 -3.13 8.11
C ALA A 64 -2.60 -1.93 8.92
N GLY A 65 -1.75 -2.18 9.92
CA GLY A 65 -1.10 -1.12 10.70
C GLY A 65 -0.27 -0.18 9.83
N LEU A 66 0.60 -0.72 8.96
CA LEU A 66 1.40 0.07 8.02
C LEU A 66 0.54 0.85 7.03
N SER A 67 -0.60 0.29 6.61
CA SER A 67 -1.55 0.98 5.73
C SER A 67 -2.15 2.21 6.41
N LEU A 68 -2.54 2.08 7.68
CA LEU A 68 -3.04 3.19 8.48
C LEU A 68 -1.97 4.27 8.68
N VAL A 69 -0.73 3.87 8.97
CA VAL A 69 0.41 4.80 9.06
C VAL A 69 0.62 5.52 7.72
N GLY A 70 0.50 4.82 6.59
CA GLY A 70 0.59 5.42 5.27
C GLY A 70 -0.48 6.47 5.00
N VAL A 71 -1.74 6.18 5.32
CA VAL A 71 -2.82 7.16 5.20
C VAL A 71 -2.53 8.39 6.07
N PHE A 72 -2.11 8.18 7.32
CA PHE A 72 -1.81 9.27 8.23
C PHE A 72 -0.62 10.13 7.74
N ALA A 73 0.46 9.48 7.30
CA ALA A 73 1.61 10.15 6.70
C ALA A 73 1.22 10.96 5.45
N GLY A 74 0.33 10.42 4.63
CA GLY A 74 -0.26 11.12 3.49
C GLY A 74 -1.00 12.39 3.90
N VAL A 75 -1.93 12.28 4.85
CA VAL A 75 -2.71 13.42 5.35
C VAL A 75 -1.79 14.49 5.93
N LEU A 76 -0.84 14.11 6.80
CA LEU A 76 0.16 15.03 7.33
C LEU A 76 1.00 15.68 6.23
N GLY A 77 1.33 14.92 5.19
CA GLY A 77 2.07 15.40 4.04
C GLY A 77 1.34 16.49 3.26
N VAL A 78 0.03 16.31 3.07
CA VAL A 78 -0.87 17.29 2.45
C VAL A 78 -0.97 18.54 3.32
N SER A 79 -1.20 18.38 4.63
CA SER A 79 -1.33 19.51 5.56
C SER A 79 -0.07 20.37 5.70
N ALA A 80 1.10 19.81 5.40
CA ALA A 80 2.38 20.53 5.44
C ALA A 80 2.59 21.46 4.24
N VAL A 81 1.82 21.29 3.16
CA VAL A 81 1.90 22.12 1.96
C VAL A 81 0.65 22.99 1.92
N GLY A 82 0.81 24.30 1.72
CA GLY A 82 -0.30 25.26 1.69
C GLY A 82 -1.23 25.07 0.48
N ASP A 83 -2.01 26.11 0.15
CA ASP A 83 -2.94 26.06 -0.98
C ASP A 83 -2.19 25.94 -2.33
N ILE A 84 -2.11 24.71 -2.83
CA ILE A 84 -1.61 24.33 -4.15
C ILE A 84 -2.72 23.67 -4.97
N SER A 85 -2.47 23.40 -6.25
CA SER A 85 -3.45 22.72 -7.10
C SER A 85 -3.83 21.34 -6.52
N PRO A 86 -5.11 20.92 -6.57
CA PRO A 86 -5.57 19.61 -6.09
C PRO A 86 -4.76 18.43 -6.64
N PHE A 87 -4.26 18.54 -7.87
CA PHE A 87 -3.38 17.54 -8.47
C PHE A 87 -2.05 17.41 -7.72
N LEU A 88 -1.44 18.51 -7.30
CA LEU A 88 -0.20 18.49 -6.53
C LEU A 88 -0.46 18.03 -5.08
N LEU A 89 -1.60 18.36 -4.47
CA LEU A 89 -1.99 17.80 -3.16
C LEU A 89 -2.11 16.27 -3.22
N ALA A 90 -2.75 15.74 -4.27
CA ALA A 90 -2.85 14.29 -4.47
C ALA A 90 -1.48 13.62 -4.62
N ASN A 91 -0.57 14.23 -5.38
CA ASN A 91 0.81 13.74 -5.51
C ASN A 91 1.59 13.87 -4.19
N ARG A 92 1.34 14.90 -3.40
CA ARG A 92 1.97 15.09 -2.08
C ARG A 92 1.51 14.04 -1.07
N PHE A 93 0.22 13.71 -1.09
CA PHE A 93 -0.35 12.59 -0.35
C PHE A 93 0.32 11.29 -0.78
N ALA A 94 0.28 10.97 -2.08
CA ALA A 94 0.85 9.75 -2.62
C ALA A 94 2.34 9.60 -2.26
N PHE A 95 3.14 10.65 -2.45
CA PHE A 95 4.57 10.61 -2.13
C PHE A 95 4.87 10.26 -0.67
N ALA A 96 4.07 10.77 0.28
CA ALA A 96 4.23 10.46 1.70
C ALA A 96 3.64 9.10 2.10
N SER A 97 2.51 8.70 1.52
CA SER A 97 1.84 7.44 1.84
C SER A 97 2.58 6.22 1.27
N VAL A 98 3.10 6.33 0.05
CA VAL A 98 3.59 5.18 -0.74
C VAL A 98 4.64 4.35 -0.02
N PRO A 99 5.69 4.88 0.66
CA PRO A 99 6.66 4.03 1.37
C PRO A 99 6.02 3.09 2.40
N TRP A 100 5.02 3.58 3.14
CA TRP A 100 4.29 2.81 4.14
C TRP A 100 3.32 1.82 3.49
N LEU A 101 2.63 2.21 2.43
CA LEU A 101 1.73 1.33 1.68
C LEU A 101 2.50 0.21 0.96
N THR A 102 3.68 0.51 0.42
CA THR A 102 4.59 -0.48 -0.15
C THR A 102 5.10 -1.43 0.93
N GLY A 103 5.47 -0.92 2.11
CA GLY A 103 5.81 -1.74 3.26
C GLY A 103 4.66 -2.66 3.70
N ALA A 104 3.42 -2.17 3.67
CA ALA A 104 2.23 -2.97 3.96
C ALA A 104 2.04 -4.10 2.95
N ALA A 105 2.08 -3.78 1.66
CA ALA A 105 1.95 -4.76 0.58
C ALA A 105 3.09 -5.80 0.60
N LEU A 106 4.31 -5.36 0.92
CA LEU A 106 5.46 -6.23 1.17
C LEU A 106 5.21 -7.19 2.33
N ALA A 107 4.78 -6.69 3.49
CA ALA A 107 4.51 -7.52 4.66
C ALA A 107 3.45 -8.59 4.35
N ALA A 108 2.33 -8.18 3.74
CA ALA A 108 1.26 -9.10 3.37
C ALA A 108 1.70 -10.16 2.35
N SER A 109 2.42 -9.76 1.31
CA SER A 109 2.89 -10.69 0.27
C SER A 109 3.96 -11.66 0.79
N LEU A 110 4.87 -11.19 1.63
CA LEU A 110 5.90 -12.03 2.24
C LEU A 110 5.29 -13.04 3.21
N GLY A 111 4.35 -12.64 4.07
CA GLY A 111 3.70 -13.60 4.97
C GLY A 111 2.91 -14.66 4.23
N ARG A 112 2.23 -14.29 3.12
CA ARG A 112 1.56 -15.26 2.27
C ARG A 112 2.54 -16.21 1.58
N LEU A 113 3.67 -15.69 1.09
CA LEU A 113 4.72 -16.51 0.48
C LEU A 113 5.34 -17.48 1.49
N LEU A 114 5.58 -17.03 2.73
CA LEU A 114 6.10 -17.89 3.79
C LEU A 114 5.13 -19.01 4.17
N ASP A 115 3.82 -18.73 4.24
CA ASP A 115 2.82 -19.77 4.51
C ASP A 115 2.84 -20.86 3.43
N GLU A 116 2.94 -20.47 2.16
CA GLU A 116 3.01 -21.42 1.04
C GLU A 116 4.30 -22.26 1.11
N LEU A 117 5.45 -21.63 1.38
CA LEU A 117 6.74 -22.31 1.57
C LEU A 117 6.70 -23.32 2.73
N ILE A 118 5.96 -23.03 3.80
CA ILE A 118 5.86 -23.89 4.98
C ILE A 118 4.91 -25.06 4.73
N GLN A 119 3.83 -24.85 3.97
CA GLN A 119 2.78 -25.86 3.76
C GLN A 119 3.17 -26.97 2.77
N GLN A 120 4.35 -26.90 2.13
CA GLN A 120 4.91 -27.91 1.20
C GLN A 120 4.01 -28.26 0.00
N GLU A 121 2.93 -27.51 -0.23
CA GLU A 121 2.20 -27.51 -1.49
C GLU A 121 3.02 -26.64 -2.46
N GLY A 122 3.64 -27.27 -3.48
CA GLY A 122 4.62 -26.64 -4.39
C GLY A 122 4.42 -25.15 -4.66
N VAL A 123 5.49 -24.37 -4.55
CA VAL A 123 5.41 -22.91 -4.48
C VAL A 123 5.01 -22.37 -5.84
N ARG A 124 3.74 -21.99 -5.98
CA ARG A 124 3.26 -21.39 -7.22
C ARG A 124 4.06 -20.12 -7.51
N SER A 125 4.72 -20.08 -8.67
CA SER A 125 5.55 -18.96 -9.16
C SER A 125 4.89 -17.58 -9.00
N ALA A 126 3.54 -17.53 -9.08
CA ALA A 126 2.74 -16.33 -8.84
C ALA A 126 2.96 -15.70 -7.45
N TYR A 127 3.10 -16.48 -6.37
CA TYR A 127 3.29 -15.96 -5.01
C TYR A 127 4.69 -15.39 -4.78
N VAL A 128 5.71 -15.96 -5.44
CA VAL A 128 7.10 -15.50 -5.36
C VAL A 128 7.26 -14.11 -5.97
N ASN A 129 6.49 -13.79 -7.00
CA ASN A 129 6.56 -12.48 -7.67
C ASN A 129 5.85 -11.35 -6.90
N LEU A 130 4.91 -11.67 -6.01
CA LEU A 130 4.11 -10.68 -5.27
C LEU A 130 4.95 -9.62 -4.51
N PRO A 131 5.95 -9.99 -3.68
CA PRO A 131 6.74 -9.00 -2.96
C PRO A 131 7.53 -8.08 -3.89
N PHE A 132 8.13 -8.61 -4.95
CA PHE A 132 8.88 -7.81 -5.92
C PHE A 132 7.96 -6.84 -6.67
N GLY A 133 6.77 -7.29 -7.07
CA GLY A 133 5.75 -6.45 -7.68
C GLY A 133 5.32 -5.30 -6.77
N ALA A 134 5.11 -5.56 -5.47
CA ALA A 134 4.76 -4.53 -4.49
C ALA A 134 5.80 -3.41 -4.41
N VAL A 135 7.10 -3.76 -4.38
CA VAL A 135 8.20 -2.77 -4.35
C VAL A 135 8.31 -2.02 -5.67
N ALA A 136 8.23 -2.73 -6.80
CA ALA A 136 8.33 -2.12 -8.12
C ALA A 136 7.25 -1.06 -8.32
N VAL A 137 5.99 -1.40 -8.01
CA VAL A 137 4.86 -0.47 -8.07
C VAL A 137 5.09 0.70 -7.11
N GLY A 138 5.52 0.43 -5.88
CA GLY A 138 5.85 1.46 -4.90
C GLY A 138 6.87 2.48 -5.39
N LEU A 139 7.98 2.01 -5.94
CA LEU A 139 9.03 2.87 -6.48
C LEU A 139 8.54 3.71 -7.65
N VAL A 140 7.80 3.11 -8.59
CA VAL A 140 7.27 3.80 -9.76
C VAL A 140 6.30 4.90 -9.34
N VAL A 141 5.30 4.58 -8.50
CA VAL A 141 4.31 5.57 -8.02
C VAL A 141 5.03 6.70 -7.27
N ARG A 142 5.97 6.37 -6.39
CA ARG A 142 6.75 7.39 -5.66
C ARG A 142 7.59 8.26 -6.59
N GLY A 143 8.21 7.68 -7.62
CA GLY A 143 8.98 8.39 -8.63
C GLY A 143 8.13 9.39 -9.42
N PHE A 144 6.96 8.97 -9.89
CA PHE A 144 6.01 9.86 -10.59
C PHE A 144 5.51 10.98 -9.69
N SER A 145 5.12 10.67 -8.45
CA SER A 145 4.69 11.71 -7.50
C SER A 145 5.80 12.72 -7.23
N ALA A 146 7.04 12.28 -7.03
CA ALA A 146 8.19 13.16 -6.86
C ALA A 146 8.45 14.04 -8.09
N TYR A 147 8.34 13.46 -9.30
CA TYR A 147 8.50 14.19 -10.55
C TYR A 147 7.48 15.33 -10.68
N PHE A 148 6.20 15.06 -10.45
CA PHE A 148 5.17 16.08 -10.52
C PHE A 148 5.33 17.17 -9.45
N LEU A 149 5.76 16.80 -8.23
CA LEU A 149 6.01 17.76 -7.16
C LEU A 149 7.20 18.67 -7.46
N GLU A 150 8.27 18.16 -8.07
CA GLU A 150 9.41 18.97 -8.50
C GLU A 150 9.05 19.88 -9.68
N ARG A 151 8.34 19.35 -10.68
CA ARG A 151 7.85 20.16 -11.82
C ARG A 151 6.85 21.23 -11.39
N GLY A 152 6.13 20.97 -10.31
CA GLY A 152 5.21 21.90 -9.67
C GLY A 152 5.86 22.93 -8.72
N GLY A 153 7.19 22.89 -8.55
CA GLY A 153 7.91 23.80 -7.66
C GLY A 153 7.68 23.56 -6.16
N VAL A 154 7.09 22.42 -5.79
CA VAL A 154 6.87 22.02 -4.38
C VAL A 154 8.14 21.40 -3.79
N PHE A 155 8.87 20.64 -4.60
CA PHE A 155 10.19 20.10 -4.24
C PHE A 155 11.29 20.85 -4.97
N GLU A 156 12.37 21.12 -4.25
CA GLU A 156 13.59 21.62 -4.86
C GLU A 156 14.28 20.51 -5.68
N PRO A 157 15.04 20.87 -6.73
CA PRO A 157 15.84 19.92 -7.48
C PRO A 157 16.76 19.14 -6.56
N PHE A 158 16.82 17.81 -6.75
CA PHE A 158 17.65 16.97 -5.90
C PHE A 158 19.13 17.22 -6.20
N GLN A 159 19.87 17.62 -5.18
CA GLN A 159 21.32 17.85 -5.28
C GLN A 159 22.06 16.72 -4.57
N VAL A 160 22.99 16.10 -5.28
CA VAL A 160 23.95 15.18 -4.67
C VAL A 160 25.04 16.04 -4.04
N PRO A 161 25.20 16.02 -2.71
CA PRO A 161 26.22 16.83 -2.05
C PRO A 161 27.61 16.33 -2.41
N GLU A 162 28.56 17.26 -2.47
CA GLU A 162 29.98 16.95 -2.61
C GLU A 162 30.40 15.96 -1.52
N THR A 163 30.83 14.77 -1.96
CA THR A 163 31.22 13.71 -1.04
C THR A 163 32.71 13.46 -1.23
N ASN A 164 33.49 13.79 -0.20
CA ASN A 164 34.92 13.54 -0.16
C ASN A 164 35.20 12.30 0.69
N LEU A 165 35.39 11.16 0.02
CA LEU A 165 35.73 9.87 0.65
C LEU A 165 37.25 9.63 0.63
N GLY A 166 38.03 10.70 0.83
CA GLY A 166 39.50 10.67 0.90
C GLY A 166 40.19 10.43 -0.45
N ILE A 167 40.00 9.25 -1.03
CA ILE A 167 40.61 8.82 -2.30
C ILE A 167 39.68 9.12 -3.48
N VAL A 168 38.37 9.24 -3.23
CA VAL A 168 37.35 9.55 -4.25
C VAL A 168 36.69 10.88 -3.92
N GLN A 169 36.87 11.86 -4.79
CA GLN A 169 36.13 13.13 -4.75
C GLN A 169 34.97 13.05 -5.75
N ILE A 170 33.75 13.04 -5.23
CA ILE A 170 32.55 13.12 -6.06
C ILE A 170 32.12 14.58 -6.03
N GLN A 171 32.24 15.28 -7.16
CA GLN A 171 31.71 16.64 -7.30
C GLN A 171 30.19 16.60 -7.16
N GLY A 172 29.63 17.61 -6.50
CA GLY A 172 28.20 17.74 -6.34
C GLY A 172 27.55 18.04 -7.69
N PHE A 173 26.45 17.36 -7.99
CA PHE A 173 25.68 17.61 -9.20
C PHE A 173 24.18 17.57 -8.88
N SER A 174 23.41 18.37 -9.61
CA SER A 174 21.96 18.31 -9.56
C SER A 174 21.45 17.21 -10.49
N LEU A 175 20.55 16.37 -9.98
CA LEU A 175 19.78 15.48 -10.85
C LEU A 175 18.57 16.22 -11.36
N GLU A 176 18.39 16.24 -12.68
CA GLU A 176 17.15 16.71 -13.29
C GLU A 176 15.98 15.80 -12.86
N ALA A 177 14.80 16.39 -12.63
CA ALA A 177 13.57 15.67 -12.31
C ALA A 177 13.33 14.45 -13.22
N GLY A 178 13.59 14.61 -14.53
CA GLY A 178 13.44 13.57 -15.53
C GLY A 178 14.42 12.41 -15.33
N THR A 179 15.69 12.69 -15.06
CA THR A 179 16.71 11.68 -14.75
C THR A 179 16.35 10.93 -13.46
N ARG A 180 15.91 11.64 -12.42
CA ARG A 180 15.48 10.99 -11.17
C ARG A 180 14.29 10.08 -11.40
N LEU A 181 13.29 10.50 -12.18
CA LEU A 181 12.15 9.66 -12.56
C LEU A 181 12.61 8.41 -13.31
N ALA A 182 13.51 8.56 -14.29
CA ALA A 182 14.05 7.44 -15.04
C ALA A 182 14.74 6.42 -14.11
N LEU A 183 15.50 6.89 -13.10
CA LEU A 183 16.11 6.00 -12.10
C LEU A 183 15.07 5.22 -11.28
N PHE A 184 13.97 5.85 -10.85
CA PHE A 184 12.88 5.14 -10.16
C PHE A 184 12.22 4.08 -11.05
N ILE A 185 11.95 4.41 -12.31
CA ILE A 185 11.35 3.48 -13.28
C ILE A 185 12.31 2.31 -13.53
N LEU A 186 13.58 2.59 -13.80
CA LEU A 186 14.61 1.57 -14.03
C LEU A 186 14.77 0.66 -12.80
N ALA A 187 14.83 1.24 -11.59
CA ALA A 187 14.87 0.46 -10.35
C ALA A 187 13.64 -0.44 -10.19
N GLY A 188 12.43 0.08 -10.49
CA GLY A 188 11.20 -0.70 -10.46
C GLY A 188 11.21 -1.87 -11.47
N ILE A 189 11.66 -1.62 -12.70
CA ILE A 189 11.80 -2.64 -13.74
C ILE A 189 12.82 -3.70 -13.31
N LEU A 190 13.98 -3.30 -12.81
CA LEU A 190 15.02 -4.23 -12.34
C LEU A 190 14.50 -5.12 -11.20
N ILE A 191 13.80 -4.55 -10.22
CA ILE A 191 13.20 -5.30 -9.11
C ILE A 191 12.14 -6.29 -9.62
N SER A 192 11.28 -5.86 -10.55
CA SER A 192 10.30 -6.76 -11.16
C SER A 192 10.96 -7.90 -11.93
N LEU A 193 12.06 -7.62 -12.64
CA LEU A 193 12.79 -8.63 -13.41
C LEU A 193 13.47 -9.65 -12.49
N VAL A 194 14.06 -9.18 -11.38
CA VAL A 194 14.59 -10.05 -10.32
C VAL A 194 13.47 -10.94 -9.77
N GLY A 195 12.27 -10.37 -9.51
CA GLY A 195 11.13 -11.14 -9.04
C GLY A 195 10.72 -12.26 -9.98
N VAL A 196 10.63 -11.97 -11.28
CA VAL A 196 10.35 -13.00 -12.30
C VAL A 196 11.47 -14.05 -12.33
N ARG A 197 12.75 -13.64 -12.29
CA ARG A 197 13.88 -14.58 -12.32
C ARG A 197 13.85 -15.52 -11.13
N VAL A 198 13.63 -15.00 -9.93
CA VAL A 198 13.50 -15.80 -8.70
C VAL A 198 12.30 -16.73 -8.80
N ALA A 199 11.15 -16.24 -9.26
CA ALA A 199 9.94 -17.03 -9.43
C ALA A 199 10.10 -18.18 -10.44
N THR A 200 10.86 -17.97 -11.53
CA THR A 200 11.18 -19.04 -12.50
C THR A 200 12.17 -20.07 -11.97
N TYR A 201 13.12 -19.64 -11.11
CA TYR A 201 14.09 -20.55 -10.51
C TYR A 201 13.39 -21.52 -9.55
N VAL A 202 12.52 -21.00 -8.68
CA VAL A 202 11.76 -21.81 -7.72
C VAL A 202 10.85 -22.81 -8.43
N SER A 203 10.18 -22.42 -9.52
CA SER A 203 9.33 -23.35 -10.28
C SER A 203 10.08 -24.46 -11.00
N HIS A 204 11.37 -24.28 -11.31
CA HIS A 204 12.17 -25.33 -11.94
C HIS A 204 12.55 -26.42 -10.94
N THR A 205 12.86 -26.05 -9.70
CA THR A 205 13.20 -26.99 -8.63
C THR A 205 12.02 -27.90 -8.27
N ASP A 206 10.80 -27.34 -8.18
CA ASP A 206 9.60 -28.14 -7.88
C ASP A 206 9.33 -29.24 -8.94
N ILE A 207 9.62 -28.98 -10.22
CA ILE A 207 9.42 -29.96 -11.31
C ILE A 207 10.49 -31.07 -11.27
N GLU A 208 11.73 -30.76 -10.89
CA GLU A 208 12.79 -31.76 -10.76
C GLU A 208 12.52 -32.73 -9.61
N ASP A 209 11.99 -32.26 -8.48
CA ASP A 209 11.65 -33.11 -7.33
C ASP A 209 10.46 -34.05 -7.62
N GLU A 210 9.45 -33.60 -8.39
CA GLU A 210 8.30 -34.43 -8.80
C GLU A 210 8.66 -35.56 -9.80
N LEU A 211 9.79 -35.44 -10.50
CA LEU A 211 10.26 -36.44 -11.48
C LEU A 211 11.20 -37.49 -10.89
N VAL A 212 11.62 -37.35 -9.63
CA VAL A 212 12.51 -38.27 -8.92
C VAL A 212 11.75 -39.21 -7.97
N GLU A 213 10.45 -38.96 -7.70
CA GLU A 213 9.52 -39.92 -7.07
C GLU A 213 8.83 -40.87 -8.07
#